data_AF-A0A350XPE6-F1
#
_entry.id   AF-A0A350XPE6-F1
#
_cell.length_a   1.000
_cell.length_b   1.000
_cell.length_c   1.000
_cell.angle_alpha   90.00
_cell.angle_beta   90.00
_cell.angle_gamma   90.00
#
_symmetry.space_group_name_H-M   'P 1'
#
loop_
_entity.id
_entity.type
_entity.pdbx_description
1 polymer ?
#
loop_
_entity_poly.entity_id
_entity_poly.type
_entity_poly.pdbx_seq_one_letter_code
_entity_poly.pdbx_strand_id
1 'polypeptide(L)'
;MTDTHHRGLWGWLTTTDHKRIGKLYGVTAIAFFVVGGLEALFIRLQLATPNGEVLSADAYNQLFTMHATTMVFLVVMPAAAALTNYFLPILIGARDVAFPRLNAFSYWVFLFGGLFLTVSFFVGGAPDGGWFGYAPLSTQVTEVVRMDYWALGLEVLGFASVLSSVNFITTVLTMRAPGMSLMRMPVFAWMATVVSFLLLFSLPIIAIGLLQVFLDRNLGTLFFSAASGGDPILWQHLFWLFGHPEVYVLILPAMGIVSEVLPTFSRKPLFGRSFVIFSGIAIGFMGFGVWAHHMFTAGLGPVAEAAFSLTTMFIAVPTGVKIFNWLGTIWGGSVRLKTPMLFSLGFIFLFVIGGLSGVTHSIVPADAQQHDTYYVVAHFHYVLFGGAVFGLFAGAYYWWPKITGRLLDERLGKWHFWLMFLGMNLTFAPMHVLGLNGMPRRTYRYAEGLGLDLWNLVATIGAFTIALSLLFFFWNWFRTARHGEIAGNDPWDGRTLEWSISSPPPEHNFDTVPVIHSEDDFWHRKYTEDSEGRAVPVAQPTPLPAQDEGIHLPSPSFYPVLAASGIFVLLLGLVYLPWGLLAVGAGLVVMLWGLFGWSMEPLTREEHS
;
A
#
# COMPACT_ATOMS: atom_id res chain seq x y z
N MET A 1 11.24 -36.49 -3.89
CA MET A 1 11.83 -35.21 -3.45
C MET A 1 11.37 -34.95 -2.04
N THR A 2 12.32 -34.95 -1.10
CA THR A 2 12.10 -34.86 0.34
C THR A 2 11.45 -33.54 0.72
N ASP A 3 10.29 -33.63 1.37
CA ASP A 3 9.58 -32.54 2.05
C ASP A 3 10.49 -31.92 3.13
N THR A 4 11.36 -30.98 2.76
CA THR A 4 12.26 -30.25 3.67
C THR A 4 11.55 -29.08 4.36
N HIS A 5 10.22 -29.12 4.46
CA HIS A 5 9.47 -28.10 5.17
C HIS A 5 9.81 -28.16 6.67
N HIS A 6 10.56 -27.18 7.15
CA HIS A 6 10.44 -26.77 8.53
C HIS A 6 8.96 -26.40 8.75
N ARG A 7 8.23 -27.21 9.52
CA ARG A 7 6.84 -26.98 9.89
C ARG A 7 6.77 -26.13 11.17
N GLY A 8 5.64 -25.47 11.39
CA GLY A 8 5.44 -24.63 12.57
C GLY A 8 6.14 -23.27 12.51
N LEU A 9 6.31 -22.64 13.67
CA LEU A 9 6.82 -21.26 13.80
C LEU A 9 8.19 -21.07 13.14
N TRP A 10 9.11 -22.02 13.33
CA TRP A 10 10.45 -21.96 12.75
C TRP A 10 10.42 -21.82 11.22
N GLY A 11 9.54 -22.57 10.55
CA GLY A 11 9.40 -22.50 9.10
C GLY A 11 8.89 -21.17 8.56
N TRP A 12 8.18 -20.38 9.36
CA TRP A 12 7.77 -19.02 9.00
C TRP A 12 8.83 -17.98 9.36
N LEU A 13 9.55 -18.17 10.47
CA LEU A 13 10.66 -17.31 10.86
C LEU A 13 11.81 -17.35 9.84
N THR A 14 12.09 -18.52 9.28
CA THR A 14 13.24 -18.71 8.37
C THR A 14 12.87 -18.73 6.89
N THR A 15 11.61 -18.47 6.52
CA THR A 15 11.15 -18.63 5.13
C THR A 15 11.81 -17.62 4.19
N THR A 16 12.14 -18.08 2.98
CA THR A 16 12.58 -17.24 1.87
C THR A 16 11.58 -17.19 0.71
N ASP A 17 10.59 -18.08 0.70
CA ASP A 17 9.52 -18.12 -0.32
C ASP A 17 8.70 -16.82 -0.34
N HIS A 18 8.74 -16.12 -1.49
CA HIS A 18 7.98 -14.89 -1.73
C HIS A 18 6.47 -15.01 -1.44
N LYS A 19 5.86 -16.18 -1.62
CA LYS A 19 4.43 -16.41 -1.32
C LYS A 19 4.18 -16.37 0.18
N ARG A 20 5.07 -16.96 0.99
CA ARG A 20 4.98 -16.91 2.45
C ARG A 20 5.27 -15.51 2.98
N ILE A 21 6.27 -14.83 2.44
CA ILE A 21 6.56 -13.42 2.77
C ILE A 21 5.38 -12.52 2.40
N GLY A 22 4.77 -12.70 1.23
CA GLY A 22 3.56 -11.97 0.83
C GLY A 22 2.39 -12.19 1.80
N LYS A 23 2.18 -13.44 2.26
CA LYS A 23 1.17 -13.74 3.30
C LYS A 23 1.49 -13.07 4.64
N LEU A 24 2.76 -13.05 5.03
CA LEU A 24 3.22 -12.39 6.25
C LEU A 24 2.93 -10.88 6.20
N TYR A 25 3.28 -10.19 5.11
CA TYR A 25 2.89 -8.80 4.88
C TYR A 25 1.37 -8.60 4.95
N GLY A 26 0.61 -9.47 4.28
CA GLY A 26 -0.85 -9.37 4.23
C GLY A 26 -1.51 -9.52 5.60
N VAL A 27 -1.10 -10.51 6.40
CA VAL A 27 -1.64 -10.72 7.76
C VAL A 27 -1.27 -9.56 8.68
N THR A 28 -0.03 -9.08 8.63
CA THR A 28 0.41 -7.92 9.40
C THR A 28 -0.37 -6.66 9.01
N ALA A 29 -0.56 -6.40 7.72
CA ALA A 29 -1.35 -5.26 7.23
C ALA A 29 -2.82 -5.34 7.67
N ILE A 30 -3.44 -6.53 7.67
CA ILE A 30 -4.80 -6.73 8.17
C ILE A 30 -4.89 -6.45 9.68
N ALA A 31 -3.89 -6.88 10.46
CA ALA A 31 -3.86 -6.59 11.90
C ALA A 31 -3.79 -5.08 12.15
N PHE A 32 -2.92 -4.36 11.45
CA PHE A 32 -2.85 -2.90 11.54
C PHE A 32 -4.07 -2.19 10.96
N PHE A 33 -4.76 -2.79 9.99
CA PHE A 33 -6.01 -2.22 9.47
C PHE A 33 -7.11 -2.21 10.53
N VAL A 34 -7.17 -3.23 11.38
CA VAL A 34 -8.08 -3.24 12.53
C VAL A 34 -7.68 -2.14 13.53
N VAL A 35 -6.39 -1.99 13.83
CA VAL A 35 -5.89 -0.92 14.73
C VAL A 35 -6.24 0.47 14.17
N GLY A 36 -5.87 0.74 12.91
CA GLY A 36 -6.18 2.00 12.24
C GLY A 36 -7.68 2.28 12.13
N GLY A 37 -8.49 1.24 11.93
CA GLY A 37 -9.94 1.34 11.97
C GLY A 37 -10.48 1.72 13.35
N LEU A 38 -9.96 1.12 14.42
CA LEU A 38 -10.34 1.48 15.80
C LEU A 38 -9.94 2.92 16.13
N GLU A 39 -8.74 3.35 15.74
CA GLU A 39 -8.28 4.75 15.88
C GLU A 39 -9.26 5.72 15.21
N ALA A 40 -9.69 5.43 13.97
CA ALA A 40 -10.71 6.22 13.26
C ALA A 40 -12.07 6.25 13.97
N LEU A 41 -12.52 5.10 14.49
CA LEU A 41 -13.81 5.02 15.17
C LEU A 41 -13.84 5.86 16.45
N PHE A 42 -12.74 5.87 17.23
CA PHE A 42 -12.65 6.73 18.41
C PHE A 42 -12.64 8.22 18.05
N ILE A 43 -11.90 8.62 17.01
CA ILE A 43 -11.92 9.99 16.48
C ILE A 43 -13.33 10.39 16.08
N ARG A 44 -14.04 9.49 15.39
CA ARG A 44 -15.41 9.78 14.93
C ARG A 44 -16.41 9.82 16.06
N LEU A 45 -16.27 8.95 17.06
CA LEU A 45 -17.13 8.93 18.24
C LEU A 45 -16.98 10.23 19.05
N GLN A 46 -15.75 10.74 19.22
CA GLN A 46 -15.50 12.04 19.84
C GLN A 46 -16.21 13.20 19.13
N LEU A 47 -16.31 13.11 17.81
CA LEU A 47 -16.89 14.13 16.95
C LEU A 47 -18.33 13.81 16.53
N ALA A 48 -19.00 12.86 17.19
CA ALA A 48 -20.37 12.47 16.84
C ALA A 48 -21.39 13.56 17.19
N THR A 49 -21.13 14.29 18.27
CA THR A 49 -21.97 15.37 18.77
C THR A 49 -21.10 16.60 19.05
N PRO A 50 -21.71 17.80 19.07
CA PRO A 50 -21.05 18.98 19.57
C PRO A 50 -20.54 18.73 20.98
N ASN A 51 -19.47 19.40 21.33
CA ASN A 51 -18.93 19.38 22.68
C ASN A 51 -18.60 17.98 23.25
N GLY A 52 -18.29 17.01 22.39
CA GLY A 52 -18.01 15.62 22.80
C GLY A 52 -16.89 15.49 23.85
N GLU A 53 -17.00 14.44 24.68
CA GLU A 53 -16.13 14.20 25.85
C GLU A 53 -15.52 12.78 25.87
N VAL A 54 -15.54 12.09 24.73
CA VAL A 54 -15.03 10.71 24.58
C VAL A 54 -13.50 10.68 24.66
N LEU A 55 -12.84 11.68 24.09
CA LEU A 55 -11.38 11.81 24.06
C LEU A 55 -10.96 13.18 24.61
N SER A 56 -9.85 13.19 25.36
CA SER A 56 -9.14 14.43 25.64
C SER A 56 -8.47 14.97 24.37
N ALA A 57 -8.06 16.25 24.38
CA ALA A 57 -7.34 16.84 23.26
C ALA A 57 -6.03 16.08 22.95
N ASP A 58 -5.31 15.66 24.00
CA ASP A 58 -4.07 14.88 23.87
C ASP A 58 -4.33 13.52 23.21
N ALA A 59 -5.32 12.76 23.70
CA ALA A 59 -5.67 11.46 23.14
C ALA A 59 -6.17 11.57 21.69
N TYR A 60 -6.95 12.60 21.38
CA TYR A 60 -7.37 12.89 20.00
C TYR A 60 -6.17 13.14 19.09
N ASN A 61 -5.19 13.94 19.54
CA ASN A 61 -3.99 14.25 18.77
C ASN A 61 -3.14 13.02 18.50
N GLN A 62 -2.98 12.15 19.50
CA GLN A 62 -2.31 10.87 19.36
C GLN A 62 -3.02 9.97 18.34
N LEU A 63 -4.34 9.81 18.49
CA LEU A 63 -5.13 8.92 17.64
C LEU A 63 -5.21 9.39 16.20
N PHE A 64 -5.40 10.69 15.91
CA PHE A 64 -5.45 11.13 14.51
C PHE A 64 -4.09 11.07 13.83
N THR A 65 -3.00 11.31 14.59
CA THR A 65 -1.64 11.17 14.09
C THR A 65 -1.36 9.71 13.73
N MET A 66 -1.60 8.81 14.67
CA MET A 66 -1.40 7.38 14.47
C MET A 66 -2.35 6.79 13.45
N HIS A 67 -3.62 7.20 13.38
CA HIS A 67 -4.55 6.72 12.35
C HIS A 67 -3.97 6.88 10.94
N ALA A 68 -3.50 8.09 10.61
CA ALA A 68 -2.94 8.34 9.30
C ALA A 68 -1.59 7.62 9.10
N THR A 69 -0.71 7.60 10.10
CA THR A 69 0.56 6.86 10.04
C THR A 69 0.35 5.35 9.86
N THR A 70 -0.54 4.75 10.66
CA THR A 70 -0.93 3.34 10.58
C THR A 70 -1.51 3.02 9.22
N MET A 71 -2.50 3.79 8.76
CA MET A 71 -3.19 3.50 7.49
C MET A 71 -2.28 3.63 6.27
N VAL A 72 -1.41 4.63 6.21
CA VAL A 72 -0.52 4.82 5.07
C VAL A 72 0.64 3.82 5.10
N PHE A 73 1.43 3.83 6.18
CA PHE A 73 2.70 3.11 6.25
C PHE A 73 2.59 1.66 6.74
N LEU A 74 1.57 1.33 7.55
CA LEU A 74 1.41 -0.01 8.13
C LEU A 74 0.30 -0.84 7.48
N VAL A 75 -0.57 -0.21 6.68
CA VAL A 75 -1.68 -0.88 6.00
C VAL A 75 -1.56 -0.80 4.48
N VAL A 76 -1.71 0.38 3.86
CA VAL A 76 -1.91 0.47 2.40
C VAL A 76 -0.62 0.09 1.66
N MET A 77 0.54 0.64 2.04
CA MET A 77 1.81 0.23 1.43
C MET A 77 2.11 -1.26 1.66
N PRO A 78 2.01 -1.80 2.89
CA PRO A 78 2.30 -3.21 3.13
C PRO A 78 1.29 -4.17 2.49
N ALA A 79 0.01 -3.80 2.37
CA ALA A 79 -0.98 -4.59 1.65
C ALA A 79 -0.70 -4.65 0.14
N ALA A 80 -0.26 -3.53 -0.46
CA ALA A 80 0.23 -3.54 -1.83
C ALA A 80 1.49 -4.41 -1.96
N ALA A 81 2.45 -4.26 -1.05
CA ALA A 81 3.66 -5.09 -1.02
C ALA A 81 3.36 -6.58 -0.81
N ALA A 82 2.30 -6.94 -0.08
CA ALA A 82 1.84 -8.32 0.08
C ALA A 82 1.45 -8.94 -1.26
N LEU A 83 0.64 -8.22 -2.04
CA LEU A 83 0.20 -8.66 -3.37
C LEU A 83 1.35 -8.66 -4.37
N THR A 84 2.22 -7.64 -4.34
CA THR A 84 3.42 -7.61 -5.20
C THR A 84 4.34 -8.78 -4.89
N ASN A 85 4.65 -9.06 -3.63
CA ASN A 85 5.44 -10.21 -3.23
C ASN A 85 4.86 -11.52 -3.75
N TYR A 86 3.55 -11.72 -3.55
CA TYR A 86 2.91 -12.98 -3.93
C TYR A 86 2.84 -13.15 -5.45
N PHE A 87 2.38 -12.13 -6.17
CA PHE A 87 2.00 -12.25 -7.58
C PHE A 87 3.05 -11.78 -8.57
N LEU A 88 3.94 -10.85 -8.24
CA LEU A 88 4.89 -10.31 -9.21
C LEU A 88 5.77 -11.41 -9.83
N PRO A 89 6.41 -12.32 -9.06
CA PRO A 89 7.19 -13.40 -9.65
C PRO A 89 6.35 -14.34 -10.53
N ILE A 90 5.14 -14.69 -10.08
CA ILE A 90 4.23 -15.58 -10.82
C ILE A 90 3.80 -14.95 -12.14
N LEU A 91 3.41 -13.68 -12.12
CA LEU A 91 2.92 -12.94 -13.30
C LEU A 91 3.99 -12.75 -14.36
N ILE A 92 5.28 -12.74 -13.97
CA ILE A 92 6.40 -12.67 -14.91
C ILE A 92 6.97 -14.05 -15.26
N GLY A 93 6.39 -15.14 -14.75
CA GLY A 93 6.82 -16.52 -15.00
C GLY A 93 8.13 -16.92 -14.30
N ALA A 94 8.47 -16.27 -13.18
CA ALA A 94 9.63 -16.56 -12.35
C ALA A 94 9.28 -17.54 -11.20
N ARG A 95 10.30 -18.27 -10.70
CA ARG A 95 10.17 -19.18 -9.56
C ARG A 95 10.21 -18.47 -8.20
N ASP A 96 10.93 -17.35 -8.11
CA ASP A 96 11.04 -16.51 -6.91
C ASP A 96 11.50 -15.08 -7.29
N VAL A 97 11.72 -14.22 -6.30
CA VAL A 97 12.38 -12.91 -6.44
C VAL A 97 13.91 -13.01 -6.56
N ALA A 98 14.57 -11.93 -7.00
CA ALA A 98 16.01 -11.88 -7.23
C ALA A 98 16.84 -12.08 -5.95
N PHE A 99 16.38 -11.52 -4.83
CA PHE A 99 17.07 -11.61 -3.54
C PHE A 99 16.12 -12.15 -2.45
N PRO A 100 15.88 -13.47 -2.37
CA PRO A 100 14.89 -14.07 -1.45
C PRO A 100 15.14 -13.78 0.04
N ARG A 101 16.41 -13.81 0.48
CA ARG A 101 16.75 -13.48 1.88
C ARG A 101 16.62 -11.99 2.19
N LEU A 102 16.90 -11.12 1.21
CA LEU A 102 16.67 -9.67 1.34
C LEU A 102 15.19 -9.36 1.47
N ASN A 103 14.36 -10.13 0.75
CA ASN A 103 12.90 -10.04 0.84
C ASN A 103 12.37 -10.46 2.22
N ALA A 104 12.94 -11.52 2.80
CA ALA A 104 12.61 -11.91 4.17
C ALA A 104 13.05 -10.83 5.17
N PHE A 105 14.25 -10.29 4.99
CA PHE A 105 14.77 -9.20 5.83
C PHE A 105 13.89 -7.95 5.77
N SER A 106 13.47 -7.52 4.58
CA SER A 106 12.59 -6.35 4.45
C SER A 106 11.27 -6.53 5.18
N TYR A 107 10.67 -7.73 5.17
CA TYR A 107 9.49 -8.02 5.97
C TYR A 107 9.74 -7.89 7.47
N TRP A 108 10.83 -8.47 7.99
CA TRP A 108 11.11 -8.41 9.42
C TRP A 108 11.41 -6.98 9.90
N VAL A 109 12.14 -6.20 9.09
CA VAL A 109 12.37 -4.77 9.35
C VAL A 109 11.03 -4.01 9.39
N PHE A 110 10.12 -4.29 8.45
CA PHE A 110 8.77 -3.72 8.45
C PHE A 110 7.99 -4.08 9.73
N LEU A 111 7.94 -5.36 10.09
CA LEU A 111 7.20 -5.82 11.27
C LEU A 111 7.74 -5.15 12.53
N PHE A 112 9.06 -5.14 12.72
CA PHE A 112 9.67 -4.52 13.88
C PHE A 112 9.53 -3.00 13.89
N GLY A 113 9.56 -2.32 12.74
CA GLY A 113 9.25 -0.89 12.64
C GLY A 113 7.81 -0.56 13.04
N GLY A 114 6.84 -1.36 12.59
CA GLY A 114 5.44 -1.21 12.98
C GLY A 114 5.20 -1.49 14.47
N LEU A 115 5.85 -2.53 15.02
CA LEU A 115 5.81 -2.81 16.46
C LEU A 115 6.46 -1.68 17.27
N PHE A 116 7.58 -1.14 16.80
CA PHE A 116 8.26 -0.03 17.45
C PHE A 116 7.37 1.21 17.55
N LEU A 117 6.69 1.59 16.45
CA LEU A 117 5.70 2.66 16.47
C LEU A 117 4.56 2.38 17.46
N THR A 118 4.04 1.16 17.48
CA THR A 118 2.88 0.80 18.31
C THR A 118 3.20 0.73 19.80
N VAL A 119 4.44 0.35 20.16
CA VAL A 119 4.89 0.29 21.54
C VAL A 119 4.81 1.67 22.22
N SER A 120 4.93 2.77 21.46
CA SER A 120 4.85 4.15 21.98
C SER A 120 3.59 4.42 22.82
N PHE A 121 2.45 3.80 22.48
CA PHE A 121 1.21 3.89 23.25
C PHE A 121 1.36 3.44 24.72
N PHE A 122 2.35 2.59 25.02
CA PHE A 122 2.54 1.99 26.35
C PHE A 122 3.72 2.57 27.14
N VAL A 123 4.64 3.31 26.50
CA VAL A 123 5.95 3.67 27.11
C VAL A 123 6.31 5.16 27.04
N GLY A 124 5.38 6.02 26.65
CA GLY A 124 5.59 7.48 26.54
C GLY A 124 4.44 8.26 25.91
N GLY A 125 3.42 7.56 25.40
CA GLY A 125 2.36 8.14 24.59
C GLY A 125 2.70 8.02 23.10
N ALA A 126 1.67 7.91 22.28
CA ALA A 126 1.83 7.84 20.84
C ALA A 126 2.22 9.21 20.24
N PRO A 127 2.81 9.23 19.03
CA PRO A 127 3.01 10.44 18.24
C PRO A 127 1.76 11.31 18.15
N ASP A 128 1.90 12.63 18.32
CA ASP A 128 0.79 13.60 18.40
C ASP A 128 0.95 14.84 17.49
N GLY A 129 2.04 14.91 16.71
CA GLY A 129 2.36 16.04 15.82
C GLY A 129 1.71 16.00 14.43
N GLY A 130 0.75 15.08 14.19
CA GLY A 130 0.20 14.76 12.87
C GLY A 130 1.14 13.89 12.02
N TRP A 131 0.57 13.14 11.08
CA TRP A 131 1.31 12.13 10.28
C TRP A 131 2.41 12.68 9.35
N PHE A 132 2.52 14.00 9.24
CA PHE A 132 3.56 14.70 8.49
C PHE A 132 4.48 15.56 9.35
N GLY A 133 4.31 15.49 10.69
CA GLY A 133 5.22 16.02 11.70
C GLY A 133 5.85 17.37 11.38
N TYR A 134 5.05 18.41 11.10
CA TYR A 134 5.59 19.72 10.71
C TYR A 134 6.52 20.30 11.78
N ALA A 135 7.72 20.71 11.36
CA ALA A 135 8.52 21.64 12.14
C ALA A 135 7.84 23.04 12.16
N PRO A 136 7.94 23.80 13.27
CA PRO A 136 8.70 23.49 14.47
C PRO A 136 7.97 22.60 15.48
N LEU A 137 6.70 22.24 15.27
CA LEU A 137 5.93 21.47 16.25
C LEU A 137 6.56 20.11 16.57
N SER A 138 7.03 19.39 15.55
CA SER A 138 7.69 18.08 15.73
C SER A 138 9.08 18.18 16.35
N THR A 139 9.77 19.31 16.19
CA THR A 139 11.14 19.52 16.68
C THR A 139 11.18 20.18 18.06
N GLN A 140 10.04 20.54 18.63
CA GLN A 140 9.97 20.99 20.02
C GLN A 140 10.49 19.90 20.95
N VAL A 141 11.57 20.20 21.65
CA VAL A 141 12.14 19.34 22.69
C VAL A 141 11.22 19.44 23.90
N THR A 142 10.46 18.38 24.13
CA THR A 142 9.66 18.17 25.34
C THR A 142 10.25 16.99 26.11
N GLU A 143 9.85 16.80 27.37
CA GLU A 143 10.23 15.60 28.14
C GLU A 143 9.67 14.30 27.51
N VAL A 144 8.85 14.39 26.46
CA VAL A 144 8.14 13.27 25.87
C VAL A 144 8.73 12.87 24.51
N VAL A 145 9.10 11.59 24.39
CA VAL A 145 9.79 11.00 23.24
C VAL A 145 8.85 10.62 22.06
N ARG A 146 7.64 11.18 22.02
CA ARG A 146 6.55 10.82 21.09
C ARG A 146 6.98 10.92 19.62
N MET A 147 7.53 12.06 19.24
CA MET A 147 7.95 12.29 17.86
C MET A 147 9.27 11.59 17.51
N ASP A 148 10.05 11.13 18.50
CA ASP A 148 11.23 10.29 18.27
C ASP A 148 10.83 8.88 17.83
N TYR A 149 9.78 8.31 18.44
CA TYR A 149 9.15 7.07 17.95
C TYR A 149 8.66 7.22 16.51
N TRP A 150 8.02 8.34 16.19
CA TRP A 150 7.54 8.60 14.83
C TRP A 150 8.68 8.70 13.83
N ALA A 151 9.69 9.54 14.11
CA ALA A 151 10.82 9.77 13.21
C ALA A 151 11.61 8.49 12.93
N LEU A 152 12.05 7.80 13.99
CA LEU A 152 12.83 6.57 13.89
C LEU A 152 12.00 5.39 13.33
N GLY A 153 10.70 5.35 13.63
CA GLY A 153 9.80 4.33 13.14
C GLY A 153 9.61 4.43 11.63
N LEU A 154 9.32 5.63 11.12
CA LEU A 154 9.21 5.87 9.68
C LEU A 154 10.55 5.67 8.96
N GLU A 155 11.68 6.02 9.58
CA GLU A 155 13.01 5.78 9.02
C GLU A 155 13.21 4.30 8.69
N VAL A 156 12.90 3.42 9.64
CA VAL A 156 13.09 1.97 9.48
C VAL A 156 12.06 1.34 8.54
N LEU A 157 10.83 1.86 8.52
CA LEU A 157 9.83 1.46 7.53
C LEU A 157 10.23 1.88 6.10
N GLY A 158 10.83 3.06 5.95
CA GLY A 158 11.42 3.53 4.70
C GLY A 158 12.56 2.62 4.24
N PHE A 159 13.46 2.26 5.16
CA PHE A 159 14.54 1.31 4.88
C PHE A 159 14.00 -0.04 4.37
N ALA A 160 13.00 -0.64 5.04
CA ALA A 160 12.35 -1.87 4.58
C ALA A 160 11.78 -1.77 3.15
N SER A 161 11.18 -0.62 2.84
CA SER A 161 10.57 -0.36 1.53
C SER A 161 11.62 -0.23 0.43
N VAL A 162 12.73 0.48 0.66
CA VAL A 162 13.84 0.60 -0.32
C VAL A 162 14.42 -0.77 -0.66
N LEU A 163 14.64 -1.64 0.33
CA LEU A 163 15.15 -2.99 0.09
C LEU A 163 14.22 -3.82 -0.79
N SER A 164 12.91 -3.72 -0.54
CA SER A 164 11.88 -4.39 -1.35
C SER A 164 11.85 -3.84 -2.77
N SER A 165 11.99 -2.53 -2.94
CA SER A 165 12.03 -1.86 -4.25
C SER A 165 13.20 -2.31 -5.11
N VAL A 166 14.42 -2.33 -4.55
CA VAL A 166 15.60 -2.84 -5.25
C VAL A 166 15.36 -4.29 -5.69
N ASN A 167 14.83 -5.12 -4.80
CA ASN A 167 14.56 -6.52 -5.11
C ASN A 167 13.54 -6.69 -6.25
N PHE A 168 12.41 -5.99 -6.22
CA PHE A 168 11.40 -6.10 -7.28
C PHE A 168 11.87 -5.54 -8.62
N ILE A 169 12.62 -4.43 -8.63
CA ILE A 169 13.21 -3.88 -9.85
C ILE A 169 14.14 -4.92 -10.48
N THR A 170 15.08 -5.47 -9.70
CA THR A 170 16.01 -6.49 -10.20
C THR A 170 15.25 -7.73 -10.69
N THR A 171 14.26 -8.20 -9.93
CA THR A 171 13.41 -9.35 -10.30
C THR A 171 12.76 -9.14 -11.66
N VAL A 172 12.10 -8.00 -11.87
CA VAL A 172 11.43 -7.69 -13.14
C VAL A 172 12.45 -7.56 -14.27
N LEU A 173 13.57 -6.87 -14.07
CA LEU A 173 14.52 -6.63 -15.14
C LEU A 173 15.29 -7.87 -15.58
N THR A 174 15.50 -8.85 -14.69
CA THR A 174 16.42 -9.96 -14.91
C THR A 174 15.79 -11.35 -14.92
N MET A 175 14.56 -11.53 -14.38
CA MET A 175 13.97 -12.86 -14.17
C MET A 175 12.65 -13.10 -14.94
N ARG A 176 12.26 -12.18 -15.84
CA ARG A 176 11.10 -12.42 -16.72
C ARG A 176 11.28 -13.69 -17.54
N ALA A 177 10.19 -14.42 -17.71
CA ALA A 177 10.16 -15.61 -18.53
C ALA A 177 10.55 -15.34 -20.00
N PRO A 178 11.18 -16.30 -20.69
CA PRO A 178 11.60 -16.15 -22.07
C PRO A 178 10.46 -15.70 -22.98
N GLY A 179 10.72 -14.70 -23.83
CA GLY A 179 9.73 -14.12 -24.74
C GLY A 179 8.83 -13.04 -24.11
N MET A 180 8.89 -12.83 -22.79
CA MET A 180 8.19 -11.72 -22.13
C MET A 180 9.02 -10.42 -22.21
N SER A 181 8.78 -9.62 -23.24
CA SER A 181 9.27 -8.23 -23.27
C SER A 181 8.58 -7.39 -22.20
N LEU A 182 9.14 -6.22 -21.87
CA LEU A 182 8.54 -5.26 -20.94
C LEU A 182 7.07 -4.98 -21.30
N MET A 183 6.78 -4.66 -22.56
CA MET A 183 5.42 -4.38 -23.02
C MET A 183 4.50 -5.61 -23.05
N ARG A 184 4.98 -6.84 -22.81
CA ARG A 184 4.14 -8.04 -22.65
C ARG A 184 3.80 -8.37 -21.20
N MET A 185 4.41 -7.69 -20.21
CA MET A 185 4.10 -7.92 -18.79
C MET A 185 2.65 -7.55 -18.43
N PRO A 186 1.98 -8.26 -17.51
CA PRO A 186 0.70 -7.84 -16.96
C PRO A 186 0.74 -6.41 -16.38
N VAL A 187 -0.40 -5.70 -16.40
CA VAL A 187 -0.46 -4.29 -16.00
C VAL A 187 -0.20 -4.13 -14.50
N PHE A 188 -0.64 -5.09 -13.67
CA PHE A 188 -0.27 -5.09 -12.25
C PHE A 188 1.25 -5.14 -12.06
N ALA A 189 1.97 -5.98 -12.82
CA ALA A 189 3.42 -6.07 -12.75
C ALA A 189 4.10 -4.75 -13.20
N TRP A 190 3.56 -4.07 -14.21
CA TRP A 190 3.99 -2.72 -14.58
C TRP A 190 3.79 -1.69 -13.48
N MET A 191 2.60 -1.62 -12.88
CA MET A 191 2.32 -0.66 -11.81
C MET A 191 3.20 -0.94 -10.59
N ALA A 192 3.42 -2.20 -10.22
CA ALA A 192 4.35 -2.59 -9.17
C ALA A 192 5.81 -2.17 -9.47
N THR A 193 6.22 -2.25 -10.74
CA THR A 193 7.55 -1.80 -11.17
C THR A 193 7.69 -0.28 -11.04
N VAL A 194 6.69 0.50 -11.51
CA VAL A 194 6.68 1.97 -11.36
C VAL A 194 6.72 2.37 -9.88
N VAL A 195 5.92 1.71 -9.04
CA VAL A 195 5.91 1.91 -7.59
C VAL A 195 7.28 1.62 -6.96
N SER A 196 7.96 0.57 -7.43
CA SER A 196 9.30 0.25 -6.91
C SER A 196 10.31 1.35 -7.24
N PHE A 197 10.26 1.95 -8.45
CA PHE A 197 11.12 3.10 -8.79
C PHE A 197 10.74 4.35 -8.01
N LEU A 198 9.44 4.63 -7.82
CA LEU A 198 8.97 5.74 -7.00
C LEU A 198 9.55 5.65 -5.58
N LEU A 199 9.41 4.50 -4.93
CA LEU A 199 9.93 4.27 -3.58
C LEU A 199 11.45 4.40 -3.51
N LEU A 200 12.18 3.84 -4.48
CA LEU A 200 13.64 3.93 -4.54
C LEU A 200 14.13 5.39 -4.59
N PHE A 201 13.42 6.27 -5.31
CA PHE A 201 13.82 7.67 -5.47
C PHE A 201 13.22 8.61 -4.43
N SER A 202 12.04 8.34 -3.88
CA SER A 202 11.37 9.24 -2.94
C SER A 202 11.77 9.01 -1.48
N LEU A 203 11.99 7.76 -1.06
CA LEU A 203 12.27 7.45 0.35
C LEU A 203 13.58 8.04 0.90
N PRO A 204 14.69 8.12 0.12
CA PRO A 204 15.89 8.79 0.62
C PRO A 204 15.67 10.26 1.04
N ILE A 205 14.67 10.93 0.45
CA ILE A 205 14.36 12.33 0.73
C ILE A 205 13.78 12.48 2.14
N ILE A 206 12.75 11.68 2.46
CA ILE A 206 12.15 11.70 3.80
C ILE A 206 13.10 11.14 4.85
N ALA A 207 13.94 10.16 4.51
CA ALA A 207 14.94 9.63 5.44
C ALA A 207 15.89 10.73 5.97
N ILE A 208 16.39 11.58 5.07
CA ILE A 208 17.22 12.73 5.47
C ILE A 208 16.42 13.70 6.34
N GLY A 209 15.16 13.99 5.99
CA GLY A 209 14.30 14.83 6.80
C GLY A 209 14.10 14.26 8.22
N LEU A 210 13.67 13.01 8.34
CA LEU A 210 13.39 12.34 9.62
C LEU A 210 14.65 12.31 10.49
N LEU A 211 15.81 12.04 9.88
CA LEU A 211 17.10 12.15 10.57
C LEU A 211 17.34 13.57 11.08
N GLN A 212 17.12 14.61 10.28
CA GLN A 212 17.26 16.01 10.73
C GLN A 212 16.31 16.34 11.88
N VAL A 213 15.05 15.86 11.85
CA VAL A 213 14.12 16.03 12.98
C VAL A 213 14.62 15.34 14.23
N PHE A 214 15.11 14.10 14.11
CA PHE A 214 15.68 13.37 15.25
C PHE A 214 16.91 14.09 15.82
N LEU A 215 17.80 14.60 14.96
CA LEU A 215 18.99 15.33 15.37
C LEU A 215 18.65 16.68 16.04
N ASP A 216 17.67 17.43 15.52
CA ASP A 216 17.22 18.69 16.12
C ASP A 216 16.64 18.45 17.52
N ARG A 217 15.94 17.32 17.71
CA ARG A 217 15.34 16.94 19.00
C ARG A 217 16.37 16.43 20.02
N ASN A 218 17.34 15.63 19.59
CA ASN A 218 18.17 14.84 20.52
C ASN A 218 19.63 15.26 20.60
N LEU A 219 20.20 15.81 19.51
CA LEU A 219 21.62 16.13 19.41
C LEU A 219 21.90 17.64 19.27
N GLY A 220 20.88 18.47 19.38
CA GLY A 220 21.02 19.94 19.42
C GLY A 220 21.40 20.56 18.08
N THR A 221 21.11 19.88 16.96
CA THR A 221 21.15 20.54 15.65
C THR A 221 20.00 21.54 15.53
N LEU A 222 20.06 22.42 14.54
CA LEU A 222 19.15 23.56 14.41
C LEU A 222 18.64 23.75 12.98
N PHE A 223 18.42 22.65 12.25
CA PHE A 223 18.02 22.67 10.83
C PHE A 223 16.74 23.47 10.61
N PHE A 224 15.75 23.30 11.50
CA PHE A 224 14.43 23.90 11.35
C PHE A 224 14.15 25.05 12.33
N SER A 225 15.15 25.49 13.10
CA SER A 225 15.00 26.56 14.09
C SER A 225 15.15 27.95 13.45
N ALA A 226 14.02 28.61 13.18
CA ALA A 226 14.01 29.97 12.61
C ALA A 226 14.81 30.98 13.46
N ALA A 227 14.77 30.84 14.79
CA ALA A 227 15.52 31.70 15.71
C ALA A 227 17.05 31.57 15.57
N SER A 228 17.52 30.44 15.02
CA SER A 228 18.94 30.13 14.83
C SER A 228 19.38 30.20 13.35
N GLY A 229 18.51 30.73 12.48
CA GLY A 229 18.76 30.83 11.03
C GLY A 229 18.42 29.56 10.22
N GLY A 230 17.82 28.54 10.86
CA GLY A 230 17.23 27.40 10.16
C GLY A 230 15.89 27.74 9.50
N ASP A 231 15.35 26.83 8.70
CA ASP A 231 14.13 27.06 7.91
C ASP A 231 13.06 25.99 8.18
N PRO A 232 11.97 26.30 8.91
CA PRO A 232 10.86 25.38 9.11
C PRO A 232 10.15 24.97 7.80
N ILE A 233 10.17 25.80 6.75
CA ILE A 233 9.54 25.50 5.45
C ILE A 233 10.34 24.45 4.68
N LEU A 234 11.65 24.36 4.92
CA LEU A 234 12.49 23.28 4.37
C LEU A 234 11.92 21.90 4.71
N TRP A 235 11.42 21.70 5.95
CA TRP A 235 10.76 20.44 6.33
C TRP A 235 9.58 20.13 5.43
N GLN A 236 8.73 21.12 5.13
CA GLN A 236 7.56 20.92 4.27
C GLN A 236 7.98 20.51 2.86
N HIS A 237 9.02 21.14 2.30
CA HIS A 237 9.56 20.75 1.00
C HIS A 237 10.09 19.31 1.02
N LEU A 238 10.92 18.93 2.01
CA LEU A 238 11.46 17.57 2.13
C LEU A 238 10.35 16.53 2.30
N PHE A 239 9.40 16.81 3.20
CA PHE A 239 8.28 15.91 3.46
C PHE A 239 7.43 15.73 2.21
N TRP A 240 7.01 16.81 1.53
CA TRP A 240 6.11 16.68 0.39
C TRP A 240 6.79 16.23 -0.90
N LEU A 241 8.08 16.54 -1.09
CA LEU A 241 8.85 16.00 -2.20
C LEU A 241 8.96 14.46 -2.13
N PHE A 242 8.86 13.89 -0.93
CA PHE A 242 8.58 12.46 -0.73
C PHE A 242 7.09 12.13 -0.80
N GLY A 243 6.26 12.85 -0.04
CA GLY A 243 4.90 12.49 0.30
C GLY A 243 3.95 12.53 -0.90
N HIS A 244 4.19 13.43 -1.87
CA HIS A 244 3.38 13.43 -3.07
C HIS A 244 3.69 12.25 -4.01
N PRO A 245 4.96 11.91 -4.34
CA PRO A 245 5.27 10.63 -4.98
C PRO A 245 4.71 9.42 -4.22
N GLU A 246 4.70 9.46 -2.89
CA GLU A 246 4.17 8.38 -2.05
C GLU A 246 2.66 8.18 -2.26
N VAL A 247 1.84 9.22 -2.42
CA VAL A 247 0.42 8.99 -2.71
C VAL A 247 0.20 8.22 -4.03
N TYR A 248 1.12 8.33 -4.98
CA TYR A 248 1.10 7.49 -6.19
C TYR A 248 1.56 6.06 -5.94
N VAL A 249 2.50 5.84 -5.02
CA VAL A 249 2.83 4.50 -4.51
C VAL A 249 1.59 3.80 -3.96
N LEU A 250 0.71 4.52 -3.27
CA LEU A 250 -0.51 3.97 -2.69
C LEU A 250 -1.55 3.58 -3.75
N ILE A 251 -1.73 4.39 -4.80
CA ILE A 251 -2.83 4.20 -5.77
C ILE A 251 -2.48 3.33 -6.97
N LEU A 252 -1.23 3.37 -7.46
CA LEU A 252 -0.84 2.64 -8.67
C LEU A 252 -1.02 1.11 -8.57
N PRO A 253 -0.72 0.44 -7.43
CA PRO A 253 -1.02 -0.98 -7.27
C PRO A 253 -2.51 -1.28 -7.44
N ALA A 254 -3.39 -0.49 -6.82
CA ALA A 254 -4.84 -0.62 -6.98
C ALA A 254 -5.28 -0.43 -8.44
N MET A 255 -4.72 0.55 -9.15
CA MET A 255 -4.96 0.73 -10.59
C MET A 255 -4.49 -0.47 -11.42
N GLY A 256 -3.37 -1.09 -11.02
CA GLY A 256 -2.87 -2.33 -11.61
C GLY A 256 -3.84 -3.49 -11.41
N ILE A 257 -4.31 -3.70 -10.18
CA ILE A 257 -5.30 -4.73 -9.83
C ILE A 257 -6.58 -4.55 -10.65
N VAL A 258 -7.15 -3.35 -10.66
CA VAL A 258 -8.37 -3.06 -11.44
C VAL A 258 -8.16 -3.35 -12.93
N SER A 259 -6.95 -3.10 -13.44
CA SER A 259 -6.61 -3.41 -14.84
C SER A 259 -6.51 -4.90 -15.15
N GLU A 260 -6.40 -5.79 -14.15
CA GLU A 260 -6.48 -7.26 -14.31
C GLU A 260 -7.91 -7.79 -14.09
N VAL A 261 -8.62 -7.20 -13.12
CA VAL A 261 -9.99 -7.62 -12.74
C VAL A 261 -10.98 -7.29 -13.86
N LEU A 262 -10.98 -6.06 -14.37
CA LEU A 262 -11.92 -5.61 -15.40
C LEU A 262 -11.90 -6.49 -16.66
N PRO A 263 -10.76 -6.74 -17.34
CA PRO A 263 -10.76 -7.58 -18.53
C PRO A 263 -11.20 -9.03 -18.24
N THR A 264 -10.85 -9.57 -17.06
CA THR A 264 -11.29 -10.92 -16.66
C THR A 264 -12.81 -11.02 -16.56
N PHE A 265 -13.45 -10.10 -15.83
CA PHE A 265 -14.90 -10.16 -15.60
C PHE A 265 -15.74 -9.51 -16.70
N SER A 266 -15.14 -8.75 -17.62
CA SER A 266 -15.78 -8.25 -18.85
C SER A 266 -15.57 -9.16 -20.05
N ARG A 267 -14.76 -10.23 -19.93
CA ARG A 267 -14.45 -11.18 -21.02
C ARG A 267 -13.87 -10.49 -22.26
N LYS A 268 -13.08 -9.45 -22.05
CA LYS A 268 -12.48 -8.62 -23.11
C LYS A 268 -11.04 -8.27 -22.76
N PRO A 269 -10.17 -8.03 -23.74
CA PRO A 269 -8.86 -7.45 -23.48
C PRO A 269 -8.96 -6.04 -22.91
N LEU A 270 -7.93 -5.65 -22.16
CA LEU A 270 -7.82 -4.31 -21.62
C LEU A 270 -7.71 -3.31 -22.79
N PHE A 271 -8.72 -2.46 -22.93
CA PHE A 271 -8.76 -1.44 -23.97
C PHE A 271 -7.66 -0.41 -23.74
N GLY A 272 -6.92 -0.07 -24.79
CA GLY A 272 -5.84 0.92 -24.71
C GLY A 272 -4.74 0.57 -23.70
N ARG A 273 -4.40 -0.71 -23.54
CA ARG A 273 -3.40 -1.20 -22.58
C ARG A 273 -2.10 -0.40 -22.56
N SER A 274 -1.54 -0.05 -23.73
CA SER A 274 -0.34 0.79 -23.82
C SER A 274 -0.55 2.17 -23.18
N PHE A 275 -1.70 2.81 -23.42
CA PHE A 275 -2.04 4.07 -22.75
C PHE A 275 -2.13 3.90 -21.23
N VAL A 276 -2.74 2.81 -20.75
CA VAL A 276 -2.81 2.52 -19.29
C VAL A 276 -1.41 2.39 -18.68
N ILE A 277 -0.48 1.74 -19.38
CA ILE A 277 0.92 1.57 -18.94
C ILE A 277 1.66 2.91 -18.95
N PHE A 278 1.67 3.62 -20.08
CA PHE A 278 2.37 4.90 -20.21
C PHE A 278 1.79 5.98 -19.31
N SER A 279 0.47 6.00 -19.05
CA SER A 279 -0.13 6.87 -18.06
C SER A 279 0.38 6.58 -16.65
N GLY A 280 0.60 5.31 -16.29
CA GLY A 280 1.21 4.94 -15.01
C GLY A 280 2.66 5.42 -14.89
N ILE A 281 3.45 5.26 -15.95
CA ILE A 281 4.83 5.77 -16.02
C ILE A 281 4.85 7.30 -15.88
N ALA A 282 3.97 7.99 -16.61
CA ALA A 282 3.85 9.45 -16.57
C ALA A 282 3.47 9.94 -15.17
N ILE A 283 2.50 9.29 -14.51
CA ILE A 283 2.14 9.59 -13.11
C ILE A 283 3.35 9.40 -12.19
N GLY A 284 4.07 8.29 -12.32
CA GLY A 284 5.27 8.03 -11.52
C GLY A 284 6.36 9.09 -11.70
N PHE A 285 6.65 9.48 -12.94
CA PHE A 285 7.65 10.51 -13.20
C PHE A 285 7.21 11.90 -12.71
N MET A 286 5.99 12.30 -13.04
CA MET A 286 5.49 13.64 -12.71
C MET A 286 5.20 13.82 -11.22
N GLY A 287 5.11 12.74 -10.43
CA GLY A 287 4.93 12.85 -9.00
C GLY A 287 6.02 13.64 -8.28
N PHE A 288 7.22 13.69 -8.84
CA PHE A 288 8.32 14.53 -8.34
C PHE A 288 8.21 16.01 -8.75
N GLY A 289 7.24 16.38 -9.59
CA GLY A 289 7.08 17.73 -10.16
C GLY A 289 5.89 18.51 -9.61
N VAL A 290 5.17 17.99 -8.60
CA VAL A 290 3.88 18.55 -8.16
C VAL A 290 3.77 18.78 -6.66
N TRP A 291 4.79 18.43 -5.86
CA TRP A 291 4.70 18.36 -4.40
C TRP A 291 4.25 19.65 -3.72
N ALA A 292 4.63 20.81 -4.26
CA ALA A 292 4.40 22.08 -3.60
C ALA A 292 2.93 22.54 -3.62
N HIS A 293 2.02 21.81 -4.28
CA HIS A 293 0.58 22.09 -4.09
C HIS A 293 0.10 21.83 -2.66
N HIS A 294 0.84 21.06 -1.86
CA HIS A 294 0.56 20.91 -0.43
C HIS A 294 1.01 22.13 0.39
N MET A 295 1.61 23.11 -0.26
CA MET A 295 2.28 24.27 0.35
C MET A 295 1.76 25.59 -0.22
N PHE A 296 0.64 25.61 -0.94
CA PHE A 296 0.08 26.84 -1.53
C PHE A 296 -0.26 27.93 -0.50
N THR A 297 -0.52 27.55 0.75
CA THR A 297 -0.76 28.49 1.85
C THR A 297 0.50 28.78 2.69
N ALA A 298 1.67 28.24 2.29
CA ALA A 298 2.94 28.43 2.98
C ALA A 298 3.69 29.71 2.54
N GLY A 299 3.17 30.45 1.57
CA GLY A 299 3.76 31.72 1.11
C GLY A 299 4.91 31.57 0.11
N LEU A 300 4.81 30.62 -0.82
CA LEU A 300 5.84 30.36 -1.85
C LEU A 300 5.94 31.47 -2.90
N GLY A 301 4.88 32.27 -3.04
CA GLY A 301 4.81 33.35 -4.01
C GLY A 301 4.18 32.91 -5.33
N PRO A 302 3.65 33.87 -6.11
CA PRO A 302 2.70 33.60 -7.20
C PRO A 302 3.32 32.81 -8.37
N VAL A 303 4.62 32.97 -8.62
CA VAL A 303 5.29 32.26 -9.73
C VAL A 303 5.40 30.76 -9.43
N ALA A 304 5.85 30.41 -8.22
CA ALA A 304 5.95 29.01 -7.81
C ALA A 304 4.55 28.38 -7.73
N GLU A 305 3.61 29.05 -7.08
CA GLU A 305 2.22 28.59 -6.97
C GLU A 305 1.56 28.34 -8.33
N ALA A 306 1.71 29.25 -9.30
CA ALA A 306 1.19 29.06 -10.65
C ALA A 306 1.84 27.87 -11.38
N ALA A 307 3.15 27.70 -11.26
CA ALA A 307 3.86 26.58 -11.88
C ALA A 307 3.39 25.22 -11.32
N PHE A 308 3.28 25.11 -9.99
CA PHE A 308 2.80 23.90 -9.33
C PHE A 308 1.31 23.64 -9.53
N SER A 309 0.51 24.70 -9.67
CA SER A 309 -0.90 24.59 -10.07
C SER A 309 -1.05 23.94 -11.44
N LEU A 310 -0.36 24.45 -12.47
CA LEU A 310 -0.43 23.94 -13.84
C LEU A 310 0.06 22.48 -13.96
N THR A 311 1.19 22.17 -13.33
CA THR A 311 1.74 20.80 -13.34
C THR A 311 0.82 19.81 -12.62
N THR A 312 0.20 20.22 -11.50
CA THR A 312 -0.78 19.39 -10.78
C THR A 312 -2.03 19.15 -11.62
N MET A 313 -2.56 20.17 -12.28
CA MET A 313 -3.70 20.01 -13.20
C MET A 313 -3.39 19.02 -14.33
N PHE A 314 -2.15 19.02 -14.83
CA PHE A 314 -1.74 18.11 -15.90
C PHE A 314 -1.78 16.64 -15.50
N ILE A 315 -1.61 16.28 -14.21
CA ILE A 315 -1.74 14.89 -13.74
C ILE A 315 -3.15 14.33 -13.95
N ALA A 316 -4.17 15.18 -13.98
CA ALA A 316 -5.55 14.75 -14.23
C ALA A 316 -5.68 14.08 -15.62
N VAL A 317 -4.83 14.43 -16.59
CA VAL A 317 -4.90 13.89 -17.96
C VAL A 317 -4.52 12.40 -18.01
N PRO A 318 -3.31 11.95 -17.58
CA PRO A 318 -3.01 10.51 -17.55
C PRO A 318 -3.98 9.69 -16.70
N THR A 319 -4.46 10.27 -15.60
CA THR A 319 -5.42 9.62 -14.72
C THR A 319 -6.78 9.44 -15.44
N GLY A 320 -7.28 10.47 -16.11
CA GLY A 320 -8.51 10.40 -16.91
C GLY A 320 -8.38 9.41 -18.06
N VAL A 321 -7.23 9.35 -18.74
CA VAL A 321 -6.96 8.36 -19.78
C VAL A 321 -7.13 6.93 -19.26
N LYS A 322 -6.65 6.61 -18.06
CA LYS A 322 -6.88 5.28 -17.45
C LYS A 322 -8.37 5.01 -17.21
N ILE A 323 -9.11 5.99 -16.67
CA ILE A 323 -10.55 5.85 -16.41
C ILE A 323 -11.31 5.53 -17.71
N PHE A 324 -11.07 6.27 -18.79
CA PHE A 324 -11.75 6.01 -20.07
C PHE A 324 -11.36 4.67 -20.68
N ASN A 325 -10.11 4.23 -20.53
CA ASN A 325 -9.68 2.90 -20.98
C ASN A 325 -10.35 1.76 -20.19
N TRP A 326 -10.54 1.92 -18.88
CA TRP A 326 -11.30 0.98 -18.07
C TRP A 326 -12.77 0.92 -18.49
N LEU A 327 -13.40 2.08 -18.74
CA LEU A 327 -14.77 2.12 -19.27
C LEU A 327 -14.88 1.45 -20.64
N GLY A 328 -13.91 1.67 -21.55
CA GLY A 328 -13.84 1.01 -22.86
C GLY A 328 -13.61 -0.51 -22.76
N THR A 329 -12.93 -0.97 -21.71
CA THR A 329 -12.76 -2.40 -21.42
C THR A 329 -14.10 -3.05 -21.07
N ILE A 330 -14.90 -2.37 -20.23
CA ILE A 330 -16.23 -2.83 -19.81
C ILE A 330 -17.24 -2.76 -20.96
N TRP A 331 -17.18 -1.70 -21.77
CA TRP A 331 -18.14 -1.43 -22.84
C TRP A 331 -18.18 -2.57 -23.87
N GLY A 332 -19.37 -3.12 -24.14
CA GLY A 332 -19.54 -4.23 -25.07
C GLY A 332 -18.97 -5.57 -24.60
N GLY A 333 -18.54 -5.68 -23.34
CA GLY A 333 -18.12 -6.93 -22.71
C GLY A 333 -19.27 -7.74 -22.13
N SER A 334 -19.01 -9.01 -21.81
CA SER A 334 -19.95 -9.87 -21.07
C SER A 334 -19.66 -9.79 -19.57
N VAL A 335 -20.31 -8.83 -18.90
CA VAL A 335 -19.97 -8.45 -17.52
C VAL A 335 -20.51 -9.46 -16.50
N ARG A 336 -19.61 -10.06 -15.73
CA ARG A 336 -19.91 -10.92 -14.58
C ARG A 336 -19.77 -10.14 -13.28
N LEU A 337 -20.89 -9.77 -12.65
CA LEU A 337 -20.93 -9.02 -11.37
C LEU A 337 -20.61 -9.91 -10.15
N LYS A 338 -19.39 -10.43 -10.13
CA LYS A 338 -18.76 -11.07 -8.97
C LYS A 338 -18.16 -10.01 -8.04
N THR A 339 -17.84 -10.40 -6.81
CA THR A 339 -17.34 -9.47 -5.79
C THR A 339 -16.11 -8.65 -6.22
N PRO A 340 -15.07 -9.22 -6.86
CA PRO A 340 -13.94 -8.41 -7.35
C PRO A 340 -14.37 -7.31 -8.33
N MET A 341 -15.27 -7.64 -9.26
CA MET A 341 -15.81 -6.70 -10.24
C MET A 341 -16.57 -5.55 -9.57
N LEU A 342 -17.35 -5.83 -8.53
CA LEU A 342 -18.06 -4.78 -7.78
C LEU A 342 -17.08 -3.81 -7.13
N PHE A 343 -16.03 -4.30 -6.47
CA PHE A 343 -15.01 -3.45 -5.87
C PHE A 343 -14.25 -2.63 -6.93
N SER A 344 -13.96 -3.20 -8.11
CA SER A 344 -13.37 -2.43 -9.23
C SER A 344 -14.29 -1.36 -9.79
N LEU A 345 -15.61 -1.61 -9.86
CA LEU A 345 -16.58 -0.58 -10.26
C LEU A 345 -16.72 0.51 -9.19
N GLY A 346 -16.76 0.12 -7.91
CA GLY A 346 -16.75 1.03 -6.78
C GLY A 346 -15.51 1.91 -6.75
N PHE A 347 -14.34 1.32 -7.02
CA PHE A 347 -13.07 2.03 -7.23
C PHE A 347 -13.23 3.13 -8.27
N ILE A 348 -13.67 2.81 -9.50
CA ILE A 348 -13.81 3.80 -10.58
C ILE A 348 -14.73 4.94 -10.13
N PHE A 349 -15.90 4.60 -9.56
CA PHE A 349 -16.89 5.58 -9.15
C PHE A 349 -16.38 6.53 -8.06
N LEU A 350 -15.85 5.98 -6.97
CA LEU A 350 -15.38 6.75 -5.82
C LEU A 350 -14.13 7.56 -6.18
N PHE A 351 -13.23 6.97 -6.95
CA PHE A 351 -12.00 7.62 -7.38
C PHE A 351 -12.27 8.80 -8.32
N VAL A 352 -13.30 8.74 -9.17
CA VAL A 352 -13.71 9.91 -9.98
C VAL A 352 -14.21 11.05 -9.10
N ILE A 353 -15.02 10.79 -8.07
CA ILE A 353 -15.46 11.82 -7.10
C ILE A 353 -14.26 12.44 -6.38
N GLY A 354 -13.33 11.60 -5.93
CA GLY A 354 -12.06 12.06 -5.33
C GLY A 354 -11.21 12.87 -6.31
N GLY A 355 -11.08 12.44 -7.56
CA GLY A 355 -10.31 13.14 -8.57
C GLY A 355 -10.89 14.52 -8.89
N LEU A 356 -12.22 14.64 -8.98
CA LEU A 356 -12.90 15.92 -9.24
C LEU A 356 -12.67 16.93 -8.10
N SER A 357 -12.76 16.50 -6.83
CA SER A 357 -12.39 17.36 -5.70
C SER A 357 -10.89 17.69 -5.68
N GLY A 358 -10.01 16.76 -6.08
CA GLY A 358 -8.57 16.98 -6.16
C GLY A 358 -8.15 18.04 -7.18
N VAL A 359 -8.83 18.10 -8.32
CA VAL A 359 -8.60 19.17 -9.31
C VAL A 359 -8.91 20.54 -8.71
N THR A 360 -9.88 20.66 -7.79
CA THR A 360 -10.16 21.95 -7.14
C THR A 360 -9.01 22.40 -6.22
N HIS A 361 -8.32 21.47 -5.55
CA HIS A 361 -7.10 21.78 -4.78
C HIS A 361 -5.91 22.23 -5.63
N SER A 362 -5.89 21.86 -6.92
CA SER A 362 -4.84 22.36 -7.82
C SER A 362 -5.01 23.83 -8.20
N ILE A 363 -6.16 24.44 -7.86
CA ILE A 363 -6.48 25.84 -8.16
C ILE A 363 -6.18 26.68 -6.91
N VAL A 364 -5.08 27.45 -6.94
CA VAL A 364 -4.53 28.15 -5.75
C VAL A 364 -5.57 28.98 -4.97
N PRO A 365 -6.43 29.81 -5.60
CA PRO A 365 -7.45 30.55 -4.84
C PRO A 365 -8.51 29.66 -4.18
N ALA A 366 -8.86 28.53 -4.80
CA ALA A 366 -9.80 27.58 -4.23
C ALA A 366 -9.14 26.81 -3.07
N ASP A 367 -7.89 26.38 -3.26
CA ASP A 367 -7.12 25.73 -2.19
C ASP A 367 -6.97 26.66 -0.99
N ALA A 368 -6.68 27.95 -1.18
CA ALA A 368 -6.57 28.91 -0.06
C ALA A 368 -7.82 28.97 0.84
N GLN A 369 -9.01 28.62 0.33
CA GLN A 369 -10.24 28.52 1.13
C GLN A 369 -10.44 27.12 1.74
N GLN A 370 -10.02 26.08 1.03
CA GLN A 370 -10.28 24.68 1.38
C GLN A 370 -9.16 24.06 2.22
N HIS A 371 -7.97 24.66 2.19
CA HIS A 371 -6.75 24.17 2.80
C HIS A 371 -6.94 23.93 4.30
N ASP A 372 -6.50 22.77 4.78
CA ASP A 372 -6.67 22.33 6.16
C ASP A 372 -8.11 22.37 6.72
N THR A 373 -9.12 22.34 5.84
CA THR A 373 -10.51 22.04 6.23
C THR A 373 -10.82 20.55 6.05
N TYR A 374 -12.01 20.14 6.50
CA TYR A 374 -12.54 18.81 6.20
C TYR A 374 -12.71 18.50 4.70
N TYR A 375 -12.63 19.50 3.81
CA TYR A 375 -12.71 19.30 2.36
C TYR A 375 -11.49 18.49 1.85
N VAL A 376 -10.28 18.84 2.32
CA VAL A 376 -9.05 18.08 2.02
C VAL A 376 -9.15 16.65 2.56
N VAL A 377 -9.69 16.49 3.77
CA VAL A 377 -9.88 15.18 4.41
C VAL A 377 -10.82 14.33 3.55
N ALA A 378 -11.93 14.89 3.09
CA ALA A 378 -12.88 14.21 2.22
C ALA A 378 -12.24 13.79 0.90
N HIS A 379 -11.60 14.73 0.20
CA HIS A 379 -10.88 14.48 -1.05
C HIS A 379 -9.92 13.31 -0.92
N PHE A 380 -9.01 13.39 0.06
CA PHE A 380 -7.97 12.39 0.26
C PHE A 380 -8.54 11.00 0.59
N HIS A 381 -9.60 10.91 1.37
CA HIS A 381 -10.23 9.62 1.67
C HIS A 381 -11.00 9.05 0.46
N TYR A 382 -11.60 9.88 -0.40
CA TYR A 382 -12.18 9.38 -1.65
C TYR A 382 -11.13 8.75 -2.57
N VAL A 383 -9.95 9.35 -2.70
CA VAL A 383 -8.88 8.78 -3.54
C VAL A 383 -8.12 7.64 -2.87
N LEU A 384 -7.84 7.72 -1.56
CA LEU A 384 -7.06 6.70 -0.86
C LEU A 384 -7.93 5.53 -0.39
N PHE A 385 -9.01 5.79 0.36
CA PHE A 385 -9.90 4.73 0.81
C PHE A 385 -10.79 4.25 -0.35
N GLY A 386 -11.51 5.17 -1.00
CA GLY A 386 -12.38 4.84 -2.13
C GLY A 386 -11.63 4.36 -3.38
N GLY A 387 -10.36 4.75 -3.54
CA GLY A 387 -9.46 4.21 -4.55
C GLY A 387 -8.63 3.04 -4.02
N ALA A 388 -7.49 3.33 -3.37
CA ALA A 388 -6.52 2.29 -3.00
C ALA A 388 -7.13 1.13 -2.19
N VAL A 389 -7.91 1.39 -1.13
CA VAL A 389 -8.48 0.32 -0.29
C VAL A 389 -9.53 -0.51 -1.05
N PHE A 390 -10.42 0.12 -1.83
CA PHE A 390 -11.36 -0.62 -2.70
C PHE A 390 -10.63 -1.47 -3.75
N GLY A 391 -9.57 -0.95 -4.36
CA GLY A 391 -8.74 -1.70 -5.31
C GLY A 391 -8.01 -2.87 -4.64
N LEU A 392 -7.50 -2.68 -3.43
CA LEU A 392 -6.89 -3.76 -2.63
C LEU A 392 -7.91 -4.85 -2.28
N PHE A 393 -9.15 -4.49 -1.92
CA PHE A 393 -10.20 -5.49 -1.73
C PHE A 393 -10.62 -6.18 -3.04
N ALA A 394 -10.64 -5.48 -4.17
CA ALA A 394 -10.83 -6.11 -5.48
C ALA A 394 -9.78 -7.21 -5.70
N GLY A 395 -8.50 -6.91 -5.40
CA GLY A 395 -7.39 -7.86 -5.49
C GLY A 395 -7.49 -8.98 -4.47
N ALA A 396 -7.88 -8.68 -3.24
CA ALA A 396 -8.08 -9.66 -2.19
C ALA A 396 -9.13 -10.70 -2.59
N TYR A 397 -10.30 -10.28 -3.09
CA TYR A 397 -11.33 -11.21 -3.58
C TYR A 397 -10.93 -11.91 -4.88
N TYR A 398 -10.22 -11.22 -5.79
CA TYR A 398 -9.81 -11.77 -7.07
C TYR A 398 -8.82 -12.92 -6.88
N TRP A 399 -7.77 -12.69 -6.10
CA TRP A 399 -6.70 -13.65 -5.90
C TRP A 399 -6.84 -14.52 -4.65
N TRP A 400 -7.88 -14.33 -3.83
CA TRP A 400 -8.17 -15.20 -2.68
C TRP A 400 -8.06 -16.70 -3.00
N PRO A 401 -8.60 -17.20 -4.12
CA PRO A 401 -8.53 -18.62 -4.47
C PRO A 401 -7.09 -19.08 -4.68
N LYS A 402 -6.24 -18.23 -5.27
CA LYS A 402 -4.83 -18.52 -5.52
C LYS A 402 -3.99 -18.51 -4.23
N ILE A 403 -4.38 -17.69 -3.24
CA ILE A 403 -3.67 -17.61 -1.95
C ILE A 403 -4.06 -18.76 -1.02
N THR A 404 -5.35 -19.12 -1.00
CA THR A 404 -5.92 -20.01 0.03
C THR A 404 -6.36 -21.38 -0.48
N GLY A 405 -6.49 -21.56 -1.80
CA GLY A 405 -7.08 -22.76 -2.41
C GLY A 405 -8.59 -22.87 -2.24
N ARG A 406 -9.28 -21.81 -1.79
CA ARG A 406 -10.74 -21.81 -1.57
C ARG A 406 -11.40 -20.55 -2.11
N LEU A 407 -12.65 -20.66 -2.51
CA LEU A 407 -13.48 -19.52 -2.91
C LEU A 407 -14.10 -18.84 -1.67
N LEU A 408 -14.18 -17.50 -1.71
CA LEU A 408 -15.00 -16.72 -0.77
C LEU A 408 -16.48 -16.82 -1.14
N ASP A 409 -17.36 -16.67 -0.16
CA ASP A 409 -18.81 -16.65 -0.39
C ASP A 409 -19.21 -15.32 -1.05
N GLU A 410 -19.81 -15.41 -2.25
CA GLU A 410 -20.20 -14.24 -3.03
C GLU A 410 -21.31 -13.41 -2.39
N ARG A 411 -22.20 -14.01 -1.59
CA ARG A 411 -23.29 -13.26 -0.93
C ARG A 411 -22.73 -12.38 0.19
N LEU A 412 -21.84 -12.94 1.01
CA LEU A 412 -21.13 -12.19 2.05
C LEU A 412 -20.20 -11.14 1.44
N GLY A 413 -19.53 -11.47 0.32
CA GLY A 413 -18.71 -10.51 -0.43
C GLY A 413 -19.51 -9.30 -0.93
N LYS A 414 -20.73 -9.52 -1.44
CA LYS A 414 -21.64 -8.44 -1.85
C LYS A 414 -22.14 -7.59 -0.69
N TRP A 415 -22.41 -8.19 0.47
CA TRP A 415 -22.75 -7.43 1.68
C TRP A 415 -21.61 -6.55 2.14
N HIS A 416 -20.38 -7.10 2.19
CA HIS A 416 -19.19 -6.32 2.48
C HIS A 416 -19.07 -5.14 1.51
N PHE A 417 -19.15 -5.38 0.20
CA PHE A 417 -19.09 -4.32 -0.81
C PHE A 417 -20.13 -3.22 -0.58
N TRP A 418 -21.43 -3.55 -0.49
CA TRP A 418 -22.48 -2.53 -0.43
C TRP A 418 -22.44 -1.72 0.86
N LEU A 419 -22.18 -2.37 2.00
CA LEU A 419 -22.02 -1.66 3.27
C LEU A 419 -20.79 -0.76 3.27
N MET A 420 -19.67 -1.23 2.71
CA MET A 420 -18.46 -0.41 2.61
C MET A 420 -18.66 0.78 1.67
N PHE A 421 -19.29 0.56 0.51
CA PHE A 421 -19.59 1.61 -0.47
C PHE A 421 -20.54 2.68 0.08
N LEU A 422 -21.61 2.25 0.77
CA LEU A 422 -22.54 3.17 1.42
C LEU A 422 -21.86 3.89 2.58
N GLY A 423 -21.19 3.16 3.47
CA GLY A 423 -20.48 3.71 4.61
C GLY A 423 -19.41 4.73 4.19
N MET A 424 -18.67 4.47 3.11
CA MET A 424 -17.70 5.39 2.53
C MET A 424 -18.34 6.74 2.16
N ASN A 425 -19.43 6.72 1.38
CA ASN A 425 -20.12 7.95 0.99
C ASN A 425 -20.75 8.64 2.19
N LEU A 426 -21.38 7.90 3.11
CA LEU A 426 -21.94 8.47 4.34
C LEU A 426 -20.87 9.09 5.24
N THR A 427 -19.65 8.56 5.24
CA THR A 427 -18.54 9.10 6.05
C THR A 427 -17.99 10.36 5.43
N PHE A 428 -17.59 10.31 4.16
CA PHE A 428 -16.72 11.33 3.57
C PHE A 428 -17.44 12.31 2.64
N ALA A 429 -18.62 11.99 2.07
CA ALA A 429 -19.39 12.98 1.32
C ALA A 429 -19.80 14.16 2.23
N PRO A 430 -20.30 13.94 3.47
CA PRO A 430 -20.57 15.04 4.40
C PRO A 430 -19.35 15.89 4.73
N MET A 431 -18.15 15.31 4.71
CA MET A 431 -16.92 16.03 5.03
C MET A 431 -16.58 17.11 3.99
N HIS A 432 -16.97 16.95 2.72
CA HIS A 432 -16.88 18.06 1.76
C HIS A 432 -17.77 19.23 2.19
N VAL A 433 -18.99 18.96 2.66
CA VAL A 433 -19.91 20.00 3.16
C VAL A 433 -19.36 20.65 4.43
N LEU A 434 -18.85 19.85 5.38
CA LEU A 434 -18.21 20.34 6.59
C LEU A 434 -17.03 21.27 6.27
N GLY A 435 -16.19 20.89 5.29
CA GLY A 435 -15.07 21.71 4.86
C GLY A 435 -15.49 23.02 4.22
N LEU A 436 -16.49 23.01 3.33
CA LEU A 436 -17.05 24.23 2.72
C LEU A 436 -17.76 25.13 3.75
N ASN A 437 -18.32 24.55 4.81
CA ASN A 437 -18.86 25.30 5.95
C ASN A 437 -17.78 25.80 6.92
N GLY A 438 -16.50 25.60 6.60
CA GLY A 438 -15.37 26.15 7.35
C GLY A 438 -14.92 25.31 8.56
N MET A 439 -15.31 24.03 8.65
CA MET A 439 -14.80 23.14 9.71
C MET A 439 -13.32 22.81 9.48
N PRO A 440 -12.39 23.26 10.34
CA PRO A 440 -10.99 22.91 10.21
C PRO A 440 -10.76 21.44 10.57
N ARG A 441 -9.85 20.77 9.87
CA ARG A 441 -9.40 19.42 10.26
C ARG A 441 -8.63 19.49 11.59
N ARG A 442 -8.41 18.33 12.23
CA ARG A 442 -7.68 18.21 13.51
C ARG A 442 -8.33 18.96 14.68
N THR A 443 -9.61 19.29 14.55
CA THR A 443 -10.40 19.89 15.61
C THR A 443 -11.00 18.78 16.46
N TYR A 444 -10.57 18.66 17.73
CA TYR A 444 -11.05 17.60 18.63
C TYR A 444 -12.46 17.85 19.19
N ARG A 445 -12.92 19.11 19.21
CA ARG A 445 -14.23 19.52 19.75
C ARG A 445 -14.77 20.71 18.95
N TYR A 446 -16.07 20.69 18.64
CA TYR A 446 -16.78 21.80 17.98
C TYR A 446 -17.99 22.22 18.82
N ALA A 447 -18.35 23.51 18.74
CA ALA A 447 -19.47 24.07 19.50
C ALA A 447 -20.83 23.84 18.81
N GLU A 448 -21.91 23.90 19.59
CA GLU A 448 -23.28 23.90 19.09
C GLU A 448 -23.58 25.18 18.28
N GLY A 449 -24.56 25.09 17.37
CA GLY A 449 -25.04 26.25 16.61
C GLY A 449 -24.19 26.64 15.41
N LEU A 450 -23.10 25.92 15.12
CA LEU A 450 -22.25 26.14 13.95
C LEU A 450 -22.78 25.47 12.66
N GLY A 451 -23.87 24.71 12.74
CA GLY A 451 -24.43 23.98 11.60
C GLY A 451 -23.59 22.77 11.16
N LEU A 452 -22.72 22.26 12.04
CA LEU A 452 -21.81 21.15 11.75
C LEU A 452 -22.33 19.80 12.28
N ASP A 453 -23.34 19.85 13.13
CA ASP A 453 -23.82 18.77 14.00
C ASP A 453 -24.35 17.58 13.19
N LEU A 454 -25.28 17.85 12.27
CA LEU A 454 -25.90 16.83 11.43
C LEU A 454 -24.86 16.10 10.59
N TRP A 455 -23.98 16.85 9.92
CA TRP A 455 -22.99 16.29 9.00
C TRP A 455 -21.91 15.48 9.72
N ASN A 456 -21.51 15.90 10.93
CA ASN A 456 -20.62 15.13 11.78
C ASN A 456 -21.25 13.81 12.29
N LEU A 457 -22.53 13.85 12.65
CA LEU A 457 -23.27 12.64 13.06
C LEU A 457 -23.41 11.67 11.89
N VAL A 458 -23.81 12.14 10.70
CA VAL A 458 -23.91 11.31 9.49
C VAL A 458 -22.55 10.71 9.14
N ALA A 459 -21.47 11.50 9.19
CA ALA A 459 -20.12 11.02 8.97
C ALA A 459 -19.73 9.90 9.94
N THR A 460 -20.15 10.02 11.20
CA THR A 460 -19.90 9.02 12.24
C THR A 460 -20.69 7.73 12.00
N ILE A 461 -21.98 7.83 11.65
CA ILE A 461 -22.80 6.66 11.26
C ILE A 461 -22.17 5.95 10.06
N GLY A 462 -21.68 6.70 9.07
CA GLY A 462 -20.93 6.16 7.94
C GLY A 462 -19.71 5.34 8.38
N ALA A 463 -18.91 5.87 9.31
CA ALA A 463 -17.70 5.20 9.77
C ALA A 463 -18.00 3.86 10.47
N PHE A 464 -19.04 3.81 11.30
CA PHE A 464 -19.50 2.57 11.91
C PHE A 464 -20.14 1.61 10.90
N THR A 465 -20.72 2.12 9.81
CA THR A 465 -21.19 1.28 8.68
C THR A 465 -20.02 0.62 7.94
N ILE A 466 -18.90 1.33 7.75
CA ILE A 466 -17.66 0.75 7.23
C ILE A 466 -17.16 -0.35 8.18
N ALA A 467 -17.12 -0.09 9.48
CA ALA A 467 -16.70 -1.11 10.46
C ALA A 467 -17.57 -2.38 10.38
N LEU A 468 -18.89 -2.23 10.28
CA LEU A 468 -19.82 -3.34 10.07
C LEU A 468 -19.51 -4.12 8.77
N SER A 469 -19.16 -3.42 7.69
CA SER A 469 -18.79 -4.06 6.42
C SER A 469 -17.59 -4.99 6.55
N LEU A 470 -16.60 -4.62 7.38
CA LEU A 470 -15.41 -5.43 7.63
C LEU A 470 -15.74 -6.70 8.43
N LEU A 471 -16.74 -6.65 9.32
CA LEU A 471 -17.22 -7.85 10.01
C LEU A 471 -17.76 -8.88 9.02
N PHE A 472 -18.42 -8.45 7.93
CA PHE A 472 -18.83 -9.36 6.85
C PHE A 472 -17.64 -9.96 6.12
N PHE A 473 -16.58 -9.20 5.87
CA PHE A 473 -15.34 -9.71 5.28
C PHE A 473 -14.69 -10.77 6.17
N PHE A 474 -14.45 -10.46 7.45
CA PHE A 474 -13.84 -11.40 8.39
C PHE A 474 -14.69 -12.64 8.61
N TRP A 475 -16.01 -12.49 8.69
CA TRP A 475 -16.92 -13.63 8.77
C TRP A 475 -16.85 -14.50 7.52
N ASN A 476 -16.78 -13.91 6.33
CA ASN A 476 -16.63 -14.62 5.07
C ASN A 476 -15.33 -15.43 5.06
N TRP A 477 -14.22 -14.80 5.40
CA TRP A 477 -12.92 -15.48 5.55
C TRP A 477 -13.03 -16.65 6.53
N PHE A 478 -13.48 -16.41 7.77
CA PHE A 478 -13.57 -17.45 8.79
C PHE A 478 -14.41 -18.65 8.35
N ARG A 479 -15.59 -18.40 7.78
CA ARG A 479 -16.52 -19.43 7.30
C ARG A 479 -15.91 -20.26 6.19
N THR A 480 -15.30 -19.61 5.19
CA THR A 480 -14.79 -20.27 3.98
C THR A 480 -13.43 -20.91 4.18
N ALA A 481 -12.63 -20.45 5.14
CA ALA A 481 -11.40 -21.15 5.53
C ALA A 481 -11.68 -22.60 5.98
N ARG A 482 -12.85 -22.85 6.59
CA ARG A 482 -13.26 -24.17 7.08
C ARG A 482 -14.15 -24.94 6.11
N HIS A 483 -15.09 -24.25 5.45
CA HIS A 483 -16.15 -24.87 4.65
C HIS A 483 -16.29 -24.31 3.22
N GLY A 484 -15.31 -23.52 2.76
CA GLY A 484 -15.34 -22.91 1.44
C GLY A 484 -15.13 -23.94 0.34
N GLU A 485 -15.76 -23.71 -0.81
CA GLU A 485 -15.54 -24.51 -2.01
C GLU A 485 -14.05 -24.52 -2.38
N ILE A 486 -13.52 -25.69 -2.74
CA ILE A 486 -12.13 -25.84 -3.17
C ILE A 486 -11.98 -25.16 -4.54
N ALA A 487 -11.02 -24.26 -4.65
CA ALA A 487 -10.77 -23.57 -5.89
C ALA A 487 -9.97 -24.44 -6.87
N GLY A 488 -10.39 -24.46 -8.13
CA GLY A 488 -9.54 -24.93 -9.23
C GLY A 488 -8.37 -23.97 -9.48
N ASN A 489 -7.53 -24.32 -10.47
CA ASN A 489 -6.40 -23.49 -10.89
C ASN A 489 -6.85 -22.13 -11.42
N ASP A 490 -7.95 -22.13 -12.19
CA ASP A 490 -8.51 -20.97 -12.87
C ASP A 490 -10.03 -20.82 -12.62
N PRO A 491 -10.45 -20.35 -11.43
CA PRO A 491 -11.86 -20.25 -11.07
C PRO A 491 -12.60 -19.12 -11.81
N TRP A 492 -11.87 -18.16 -12.37
CA TRP A 492 -12.43 -16.98 -13.03
C TRP A 492 -12.37 -17.04 -14.55
N ASP A 493 -11.70 -18.05 -15.09
CA ASP A 493 -11.33 -18.13 -16.50
C ASP A 493 -10.49 -16.90 -16.91
N GLY A 494 -9.41 -16.66 -16.15
CA GLY A 494 -8.50 -15.53 -16.23
C GLY A 494 -7.56 -15.56 -17.44
N ARG A 495 -6.75 -14.50 -17.60
CA ARG A 495 -6.01 -14.26 -18.85
C ARG A 495 -4.49 -14.43 -18.72
N THR A 496 -3.99 -14.41 -17.50
CA THR A 496 -2.58 -14.30 -17.12
C THR A 496 -2.05 -15.56 -16.45
N LEU A 497 -0.72 -15.65 -16.28
CA LEU A 497 0.01 -16.89 -15.91
C LEU A 497 -0.32 -17.43 -14.52
N GLU A 498 -0.73 -16.62 -13.56
CA GLU A 498 -1.06 -17.08 -12.21
C GLU A 498 -2.22 -18.09 -12.21
N TRP A 499 -3.08 -18.04 -13.23
CA TRP A 499 -4.20 -18.97 -13.41
C TRP A 499 -3.79 -20.29 -14.08
N SER A 500 -2.57 -20.38 -14.61
CA SER A 500 -2.07 -21.61 -15.25
C SER A 500 -1.58 -22.69 -14.28
N ILE A 501 -1.29 -22.30 -13.02
CA ILE A 501 -0.74 -23.19 -11.98
C ILE A 501 -1.77 -23.50 -10.88
N SER A 502 -1.43 -24.40 -9.95
CA SER A 502 -2.34 -24.83 -8.88
C SER A 502 -2.78 -23.70 -7.93
N SER A 503 -3.84 -23.96 -7.17
CA SER A 503 -4.38 -23.06 -6.15
C SER A 503 -4.41 -23.79 -4.79
N PRO A 504 -3.49 -23.49 -3.84
CA PRO A 504 -2.37 -22.57 -3.96
C PRO A 504 -1.22 -23.10 -4.86
N PRO A 505 -0.33 -22.21 -5.36
CA PRO A 505 0.85 -22.61 -6.11
C PRO A 505 1.82 -23.48 -5.31
N PRO A 506 2.60 -24.37 -5.97
CA PRO A 506 3.72 -25.05 -5.33
C PRO A 506 4.85 -24.06 -5.01
N GLU A 507 5.82 -24.48 -4.19
CA GLU A 507 6.93 -23.60 -3.76
C GLU A 507 7.74 -23.04 -4.93
N HIS A 508 7.98 -23.86 -5.96
CA HIS A 508 8.69 -23.48 -7.18
C HIS A 508 7.85 -22.79 -8.25
N ASN A 509 6.57 -22.52 -7.97
CA ASN A 509 5.57 -21.92 -8.88
C ASN A 509 5.27 -22.77 -10.13
N PHE A 510 6.22 -22.86 -11.06
CA PHE A 510 6.09 -23.53 -12.34
C PHE A 510 7.05 -24.72 -12.40
N ASP A 511 6.53 -25.92 -12.69
CA ASP A 511 7.34 -27.11 -12.94
C ASP A 511 8.37 -26.81 -14.05
N THR A 512 7.92 -26.12 -15.10
CA THR A 512 8.73 -25.68 -16.24
C THR A 512 8.53 -24.19 -16.49
N VAL A 513 9.61 -23.44 -16.72
CA VAL A 513 9.52 -22.00 -17.02
C VAL A 513 8.72 -21.80 -18.31
N PRO A 514 7.65 -20.99 -18.32
CA PRO A 514 6.81 -20.83 -19.49
C PRO A 514 7.51 -19.97 -20.56
N VAL A 515 7.32 -20.30 -21.84
CA VAL A 515 7.73 -19.42 -22.95
C VAL A 515 6.53 -18.58 -23.40
N ILE A 516 6.72 -17.26 -23.44
CA ILE A 516 5.65 -16.28 -23.67
C ILE A 516 5.69 -15.77 -25.11
N HIS A 517 4.55 -15.85 -25.80
CA HIS A 517 4.42 -15.48 -27.22
C HIS A 517 3.54 -14.24 -27.43
N SER A 518 2.58 -13.97 -26.53
CA SER A 518 1.64 -12.83 -26.62
C SER A 518 1.40 -12.14 -25.28
N GLU A 519 0.70 -11.00 -25.28
CA GLU A 519 0.40 -10.23 -24.05
C GLU A 519 -0.53 -10.98 -23.09
N ASP A 520 -1.62 -11.56 -23.60
CA ASP A 520 -2.53 -12.44 -22.85
C ASP A 520 -2.24 -13.93 -23.19
N ASP A 521 -0.98 -14.36 -23.00
CA ASP A 521 -0.51 -15.69 -23.44
C ASP A 521 -1.37 -16.85 -22.91
N PHE A 522 -1.77 -16.81 -21.64
CA PHE A 522 -2.62 -17.86 -21.07
C PHE A 522 -4.04 -17.86 -21.66
N TRP A 523 -4.57 -16.70 -22.03
CA TRP A 523 -5.84 -16.60 -22.76
C TRP A 523 -5.76 -17.26 -24.13
N HIS A 524 -4.73 -16.95 -24.92
CA HIS A 524 -4.56 -17.46 -26.29
C HIS A 524 -4.24 -18.96 -26.36
N ARG A 525 -3.83 -19.57 -25.25
CA ARG A 525 -3.71 -21.03 -25.12
C ARG A 525 -5.07 -21.72 -24.93
N LYS A 526 -6.02 -21.02 -24.30
CA LYS A 526 -7.37 -21.53 -24.02
C LYS A 526 -8.35 -21.21 -25.14
N TYR A 527 -8.17 -20.08 -25.82
CA TYR A 527 -9.11 -19.53 -26.78
C TYR A 527 -8.43 -19.12 -28.09
N THR A 528 -9.09 -19.42 -29.21
CA THR A 528 -8.83 -18.83 -30.53
C THR A 528 -10.03 -17.96 -30.95
N GLU A 529 -9.90 -17.20 -32.03
CA GLU A 529 -11.02 -16.45 -32.61
C GLU A 529 -11.67 -17.23 -33.76
N ASP A 530 -13.01 -17.19 -33.83
CA ASP A 530 -13.77 -17.68 -34.99
C ASP A 530 -13.77 -16.64 -36.13
N SER A 531 -14.43 -16.95 -37.25
CA SER A 531 -14.54 -16.04 -38.41
C SER A 531 -15.26 -14.72 -38.13
N GLU A 532 -15.99 -14.63 -37.00
CA GLU A 532 -16.67 -13.43 -36.53
C GLU A 532 -15.87 -12.70 -35.44
N GLY A 533 -14.65 -13.17 -35.12
CA GLY A 533 -13.79 -12.59 -34.08
C GLY A 533 -14.20 -12.97 -32.65
N ARG A 534 -15.04 -14.00 -32.46
CA ARG A 534 -15.47 -14.45 -31.12
C ARG A 534 -14.49 -15.46 -30.55
N ALA A 535 -14.21 -15.34 -29.26
CA ALA A 535 -13.36 -16.28 -28.54
C ALA A 535 -14.05 -17.67 -28.43
N VAL A 536 -13.47 -18.67 -29.08
CA VAL A 536 -13.89 -20.08 -29.03
C VAL A 536 -12.79 -20.94 -28.39
N PRO A 537 -13.12 -21.92 -27.53
CA PRO A 537 -12.12 -22.77 -26.89
C PRO A 537 -11.27 -23.53 -27.91
N VAL A 538 -9.97 -23.65 -27.67
CA VAL A 538 -9.08 -24.50 -28.47
C VAL A 538 -9.36 -25.97 -28.13
N ALA A 539 -9.49 -26.83 -29.14
CA ALA A 539 -9.87 -28.24 -28.97
C ALA A 539 -8.87 -29.05 -28.11
N GLN A 540 -7.59 -28.68 -28.15
CA GLN A 540 -6.56 -29.13 -27.21
C GLN A 540 -5.75 -27.91 -26.77
N PRO A 541 -5.83 -27.49 -25.50
CA PRO A 541 -5.01 -26.40 -24.99
C PRO A 541 -3.53 -26.73 -25.17
N THR A 542 -2.77 -25.84 -25.80
CA THR A 542 -1.32 -26.04 -25.97
C THR A 542 -0.65 -25.95 -24.60
N PRO A 543 0.05 -27.02 -24.14
CA PRO A 543 0.82 -26.97 -22.89
C PRO A 543 1.84 -25.83 -22.89
N LEU A 544 2.25 -25.36 -21.71
CA LEU A 544 3.38 -24.42 -21.60
C LEU A 544 4.63 -25.07 -22.22
N PRO A 545 5.25 -24.47 -23.26
CA PRO A 545 6.53 -24.96 -23.77
C PRO A 545 7.52 -24.93 -22.62
N ALA A 546 8.21 -26.04 -22.43
CA ALA A 546 9.11 -26.24 -21.30
C ALA A 546 10.56 -26.09 -21.76
N GLN A 547 11.34 -25.29 -21.03
CA GLN A 547 12.78 -25.53 -20.89
C GLN A 547 12.99 -26.34 -19.61
N ASP A 548 13.61 -27.50 -19.76
CA ASP A 548 13.90 -28.41 -18.65
C ASP A 548 15.23 -28.00 -18.01
N GLU A 549 15.14 -27.07 -17.06
CA GLU A 549 16.24 -26.69 -16.18
C GLU A 549 15.89 -27.10 -14.75
N GLY A 550 16.86 -27.70 -14.05
CA GLY A 550 16.71 -28.15 -12.66
C GLY A 550 16.04 -27.11 -11.77
N ILE A 551 15.18 -27.56 -10.85
CA ILE A 551 14.51 -26.68 -9.90
C ILE A 551 15.49 -26.34 -8.77
N HIS A 552 16.00 -25.11 -8.80
CA HIS A 552 16.80 -24.55 -7.72
C HIS A 552 15.95 -23.57 -6.90
N LEU A 553 15.79 -23.85 -5.61
CA LEU A 553 15.09 -22.97 -4.66
C LEU A 553 16.05 -22.47 -3.58
N PRO A 554 15.88 -21.21 -3.13
CA PRO A 554 16.70 -20.65 -2.07
C PRO A 554 16.47 -21.40 -0.75
N SER A 555 17.54 -21.66 -0.01
CA SER A 555 17.43 -22.30 1.30
C SER A 555 16.90 -21.31 2.37
N PRO A 556 16.07 -21.80 3.32
CA PRO A 556 15.62 -21.02 4.47
C PRO A 556 16.80 -20.42 5.26
N SER A 557 16.60 -19.25 5.87
CA SER A 557 17.63 -18.53 6.62
C SER A 557 17.08 -17.86 7.87
N PHE A 558 17.78 -18.01 9.00
CA PHE A 558 17.43 -17.37 10.27
C PHE A 558 18.02 -15.96 10.41
N TYR A 559 19.11 -15.67 9.69
CA TYR A 559 19.84 -14.42 9.87
C TYR A 559 19.06 -13.14 9.53
N PRO A 560 18.13 -13.12 8.54
CA PRO A 560 17.27 -11.97 8.29
C PRO A 560 16.48 -11.50 9.53
N VAL A 561 15.81 -12.42 10.24
CA VAL A 561 15.04 -12.04 11.44
C VAL A 561 15.95 -11.60 12.58
N LEU A 562 17.12 -12.24 12.73
CA LEU A 562 18.10 -11.85 13.75
C LEU A 562 18.62 -10.44 13.52
N ALA A 563 19.04 -10.12 12.30
CA ALA A 563 19.54 -8.79 11.95
C ALA A 563 18.47 -7.72 12.18
N ALA A 564 17.22 -7.98 11.76
CA ALA A 564 16.11 -7.06 11.95
C ALA A 564 15.74 -6.86 13.44
N SER A 565 15.86 -7.91 14.26
CA SER A 565 15.66 -7.78 15.71
C SER A 565 16.71 -6.91 16.38
N GLY A 566 17.95 -6.90 15.87
CA GLY A 566 19.00 -5.98 16.32
C GLY A 566 18.65 -4.52 16.04
N ILE A 567 18.08 -4.22 14.86
CA ILE A 567 17.57 -2.89 14.52
C ILE A 567 16.48 -2.46 15.51
N PHE A 568 15.53 -3.33 15.84
CA PHE A 568 14.48 -3.03 16.82
C PHE A 568 15.03 -2.60 18.18
N VAL A 569 15.98 -3.37 18.73
CA VAL A 569 16.63 -3.06 20.02
C VAL A 569 17.43 -1.77 19.95
N LEU A 570 18.11 -1.53 18.82
CA LEU A 570 18.84 -0.30 18.56
C LEU A 570 17.92 0.92 18.60
N LEU A 571 16.76 0.86 17.92
CA LEU A 571 15.80 1.96 17.92
C LEU A 571 15.26 2.26 19.31
N LEU A 572 14.93 1.23 20.09
CA LEU A 572 14.51 1.40 21.49
C LEU A 572 15.58 2.14 22.31
N GLY A 573 16.86 1.87 22.06
CA GLY A 573 17.96 2.61 22.69
C GLY A 573 18.07 4.06 22.23
N LEU A 574 17.89 4.34 20.94
CA LEU A 574 18.00 5.69 20.37
C LEU A 574 16.94 6.66 20.90
N VAL A 575 15.73 6.18 21.18
CA VAL A 575 14.63 6.98 21.75
C VAL A 575 15.00 7.57 23.11
N TYR A 576 15.80 6.87 23.92
CA TYR A 576 16.10 7.25 25.30
C TYR A 576 17.55 7.69 25.49
N LEU A 577 18.16 8.33 24.48
CA LEU A 577 19.52 8.86 24.63
C LEU A 577 19.60 9.92 25.75
N PRO A 578 20.70 9.97 26.53
CA PRO A 578 21.86 9.07 26.50
C PRO A 578 21.68 7.75 27.28
N TRP A 579 20.60 7.61 28.05
CA TRP A 579 20.36 6.44 28.92
C TRP A 579 20.23 5.11 28.17
N GLY A 580 19.79 5.16 26.92
CA GLY A 580 19.62 4.00 26.04
C GLY A 580 20.89 3.48 25.35
N LEU A 581 22.08 4.05 25.61
CA LEU A 581 23.33 3.67 24.92
C LEU A 581 23.69 2.18 25.04
N LEU A 582 23.40 1.53 26.17
CA LEU A 582 23.60 0.08 26.32
C LEU A 582 22.70 -0.72 25.37
N ALA A 583 21.44 -0.31 25.20
CA ALA A 583 20.52 -0.93 24.25
C ALA A 583 20.95 -0.66 22.80
N VAL A 584 21.44 0.54 22.49
CA VAL A 584 22.04 0.85 21.17
C VAL A 584 23.20 -0.10 20.89
N GLY A 585 24.14 -0.26 21.83
CA GLY A 585 25.29 -1.16 21.68
C GLY A 585 24.87 -2.63 21.52
N ALA A 586 23.92 -3.10 22.32
CA ALA A 586 23.39 -4.47 22.21
C ALA A 586 22.69 -4.71 20.86
N GLY A 587 21.85 -3.77 20.41
CA GLY A 587 21.17 -3.83 19.12
C GLY A 587 22.15 -3.85 17.95
N LEU A 588 23.19 -3.01 17.98
CA LEU A 588 24.27 -3.01 17.00
C LEU A 588 25.00 -4.36 16.94
N VAL A 589 25.35 -4.94 18.08
CA VAL A 589 26.03 -6.26 18.12
C VAL A 589 25.14 -7.35 17.53
N VAL A 590 23.86 -7.40 17.90
CA VAL A 590 22.91 -8.40 17.36
C VAL A 590 22.72 -8.22 15.85
N MET A 591 22.58 -6.98 15.39
CA MET A 591 22.44 -6.65 13.97
C MET A 591 23.68 -7.09 13.19
N LEU A 592 24.88 -6.66 13.62
CA LEU A 592 26.14 -6.99 12.96
C LEU A 592 26.42 -8.49 12.97
N TRP A 593 26.10 -9.18 14.07
CA TRP A 593 26.24 -10.63 14.15
C TRP A 593 25.29 -11.33 13.17
N GLY A 594 24.04 -10.88 13.07
CA GLY A 594 23.08 -11.35 12.08
C GLY A 594 23.58 -11.16 10.64
N LEU A 595 24.08 -9.97 10.31
CA LEU A 595 24.61 -9.67 8.98
C LEU A 595 25.89 -10.46 8.66
N PHE A 596 26.79 -10.61 9.62
CA PHE A 596 28.00 -11.41 9.47
C PHE A 596 27.63 -12.88 9.20
N GLY A 597 26.76 -13.46 10.01
CA GLY A 597 26.28 -14.83 9.81
C GLY A 597 25.58 -15.02 8.46
N TRP A 598 24.75 -14.06 8.05
CA TRP A 598 24.12 -14.07 6.72
C TRP A 598 25.16 -14.07 5.60
N SER A 599 26.19 -13.22 5.66
CA SER A 599 27.23 -13.14 4.62
C SER A 599 28.06 -14.41 4.47
N MET A 600 28.10 -15.24 5.50
CA MET A 600 28.81 -16.53 5.51
C MET A 600 27.89 -17.72 5.17
N GLU A 601 26.58 -17.51 5.02
CA GLU A 601 25.61 -18.58 4.77
C GLU A 601 25.49 -18.91 3.27
N PRO A 602 25.74 -20.17 2.85
CA PRO A 602 25.65 -20.56 1.44
C PRO A 602 24.23 -20.41 0.90
N LEU A 603 24.07 -19.98 -0.36
CA LEU A 603 22.77 -19.68 -0.98
C LEU A 603 21.86 -20.92 -1.11
N THR A 604 22.47 -22.06 -1.41
CA THR A 604 21.83 -23.38 -1.47
C THR A 604 22.56 -24.31 -0.51
N ARG A 605 21.83 -25.13 0.25
CA ARG A 605 22.44 -26.25 0.96
C ARG A 605 23.13 -27.16 -0.06
N GLU A 606 24.39 -27.53 0.19
CA GLU A 606 25.03 -28.60 -0.59
C GLU A 606 24.17 -29.86 -0.43
N GLU A 607 23.71 -30.40 -1.56
CA GLU A 607 23.13 -31.74 -1.59
C GLU A 607 24.27 -32.71 -1.29
N HIS A 608 24.47 -33.05 -0.01
CA HIS A 608 25.27 -34.23 0.32
C HIS A 608 24.51 -35.45 -0.21
N SER A 609 25.01 -35.98 -1.32
CA SER A 609 24.60 -37.21 -2.00
C SER A 609 24.55 -38.42 -1.07
#